data_AF-A0A958N0H7-F1
#
_entry.id   AF-A0A958N0H7-F1
#
_cell.length_a   1.000
_cell.length_b   1.000
_cell.length_c   1.000
_cell.angle_alpha   90.00
_cell.angle_beta   90.00
_cell.angle_gamma   90.00
#
_symmetry.space_group_name_H-M   'P 1'
#
loop_
_entity.id
_entity.type
_entity.pdbx_description
1 polymer ?
#
loop_
_entity_poly.entity_id
_entity_poly.type
_entity_poly.pdbx_seq_one_letter_code
_entity_poly.pdbx_strand_id
1 'polypeptide(L)' 'MEKDKTDQINKNTTLTQRLFIERENLCPLCSEQLSIRIKSYEENFTIAEEAYCESCELVTRTKDHKFN' A
#
# COMPACT_ATOMS: atom_id res chain seq x y z
N MET A 1 13.28 -15.77 -25.61
CA MET A 1 13.69 -14.71 -24.68
C MET A 1 12.63 -13.62 -24.72
N GLU A 2 11.53 -13.82 -23.99
CA GLU A 2 10.48 -12.82 -23.84
C GLU A 2 10.76 -12.03 -22.57
N LYS A 3 11.40 -10.87 -22.72
CA LYS A 3 11.48 -9.87 -21.67
C LYS A 3 10.33 -8.88 -21.86
N ASP A 4 9.83 -8.40 -20.73
CA ASP A 4 9.11 -7.13 -20.58
C ASP A 4 7.68 -7.08 -21.14
N LYS A 5 6.75 -7.66 -20.36
CA LYS A 5 5.32 -7.28 -20.40
C LYS A 5 4.84 -6.64 -19.09
N THR A 6 5.74 -5.99 -18.34
CA THR A 6 5.37 -5.33 -17.07
C THR A 6 5.33 -3.80 -17.16
N ASP A 7 5.79 -3.20 -18.26
CA ASP A 7 5.95 -1.74 -18.39
C ASP A 7 4.87 -1.05 -19.23
N GLN A 8 3.60 -1.46 -19.11
CA GLN A 8 2.47 -0.74 -19.72
C GLN A 8 1.49 -0.13 -18.71
N ILE A 9 1.95 0.19 -17.50
CA ILE A 9 1.13 0.87 -16.50
C ILE A 9 1.20 2.39 -16.74
N ASN A 10 0.24 2.89 -17.53
CA ASN A 10 -0.27 4.27 -17.62
C ASN A 10 0.72 5.42 -17.89
N LYS A 11 0.84 5.83 -19.16
CA LYS A 11 1.57 7.04 -19.61
C LYS A 11 0.90 8.40 -19.28
N ASN A 12 -0.25 8.44 -18.58
CA ASN A 12 -1.02 9.68 -18.33
C ASN A 12 -1.39 9.91 -16.85
N THR A 13 -0.55 9.49 -15.89
CA THR A 13 -0.75 9.89 -14.50
C THR A 13 -0.49 11.39 -14.36
N THR A 14 -1.52 12.18 -14.03
CA THR A 14 -1.37 13.63 -13.87
C THR A 14 -0.43 13.92 -12.70
N LEU A 15 0.24 15.08 -12.71
CA LEU A 15 1.12 15.50 -11.60
C LEU A 15 0.41 15.42 -10.24
N THR A 16 -0.87 15.81 -10.21
CA THR A 16 -1.74 15.73 -9.02
C THR A 16 -1.92 14.30 -8.52
N GLN A 17 -2.10 13.32 -9.41
CA GLN A 17 -2.25 11.91 -9.02
C GLN A 17 -0.95 11.34 -8.44
N ARG A 18 0.21 11.73 -8.97
CA ARG A 18 1.50 11.31 -8.41
C ARG A 18 1.72 11.86 -7.00
N LEU A 19 1.48 13.15 -6.81
CA LEU A 19 1.56 13.79 -5.50
C LEU A 19 0.58 13.19 -4.48
N PHE A 20 -0.61 12.77 -4.95
CA PHE A 20 -1.58 12.07 -4.13
C PHE A 20 -1.05 10.69 -3.70
N ILE A 21 -0.56 9.87 -4.64
CA ILE A 21 0.01 8.54 -4.36
C ILE A 21 1.22 8.63 -3.42
N GLU A 22 2.09 9.62 -3.63
CA GLU A 22 3.25 9.86 -2.75
C GLU A 22 2.81 10.20 -1.33
N ARG A 23 1.80 11.06 -1.16
CA ARG A 23 1.26 11.40 0.17
C ARG A 23 0.58 10.23 0.88
N GLU A 24 -0.13 9.37 0.15
CA GLU A 24 -0.79 8.17 0.70
C GLU A 24 0.21 7.13 1.25
N ASN A 25 1.51 7.26 0.90
CA ASN A 25 2.58 6.40 1.39
C ASN A 25 3.38 7.04 2.54
N LEU A 26 2.96 8.22 3.03
CA LEU A 26 3.57 8.89 4.17
C LEU A 26 2.63 8.89 5.37
N CYS A 27 3.20 8.83 6.57
CA CYS A 27 2.47 8.92 7.81
C CYS A 27 1.87 10.32 7.95
N PRO A 28 0.57 10.47 8.24
CA PRO A 28 -0.06 11.78 8.37
C PRO A 28 0.43 12.58 9.59
N LEU A 29 1.12 11.93 10.54
CA LEU A 29 1.64 12.58 11.75
C LEU A 29 3.09 13.02 11.60
N CYS A 30 3.99 12.11 11.23
CA CYS A 30 5.43 12.38 11.15
C CYS A 30 5.95 12.54 9.72
N SER A 31 5.12 12.32 8.69
CA SER A 31 5.50 12.32 7.28
C SER A 31 6.57 11.30 6.88
N GLU A 32 6.87 10.32 7.73
CA GLU A 32 7.75 9.21 7.36
C GLU A 32 7.06 8.19 6.47
N GLN A 33 7.85 7.42 5.73
CA GLN A 33 7.33 6.38 4.85
C GLN A 33 6.65 5.26 5.63
N LEU A 34 5.45 4.88 5.16
CA LEU A 34 4.70 3.76 5.72
C LEU A 34 5.28 2.43 5.21
N SER A 35 5.47 1.48 6.12
CA SER A 35 5.77 0.09 5.79
C SER A 35 4.48 -0.68 5.51
N ILE A 36 4.48 -1.56 4.51
CA ILE A 36 3.36 -2.45 4.25
C ILE A 36 3.58 -3.76 5.03
N ARG A 37 2.62 -4.12 5.87
CA ARG A 37 2.60 -5.35 6.66
C ARG A 37 1.44 -6.22 6.18
N ILE A 38 1.68 -7.52 6.03
CA ILE A 38 0.64 -8.49 5.66
C ILE A 38 0.37 -9.38 6.87
N LYS A 39 -0.90 -9.47 7.28
CA LYS A 39 -1.38 -10.37 8.33
C LYS A 39 -2.40 -11.34 7.75
N SER A 40 -2.19 -12.63 7.99
CA SER A 40 -3.17 -13.67 7.65
C SER A 40 -3.97 -14.07 8.88
N TYR A 41 -5.29 -14.00 8.76
CA TYR A 41 -6.23 -14.50 9.74
C TYR A 41 -6.81 -15.82 9.20
N GLU A 42 -6.32 -16.95 9.72
CA GLU A 42 -6.75 -18.28 9.27
C GLU A 42 -8.21 -18.57 9.62
N GLU A 43 -8.70 -18.02 10.73
CA GLU A 43 -10.04 -18.24 11.27
C GLU A 43 -11.17 -17.78 10.35
N ASN A 44 -10.90 -16.79 9.49
CA ASN A 44 -11.90 -16.17 8.62
C ASN A 44 -11.41 -16.03 7.17
N PHE A 45 -10.39 -16.80 6.77
CA PHE A 45 -9.80 -16.79 5.43
C PHE A 45 -9.51 -15.36 4.92
N THR A 46 -9.05 -14.48 5.81
CA THR A 46 -8.80 -13.07 5.50
C THR A 46 -7.31 -12.77 5.52
N ILE A 47 -6.82 -12.05 4.51
CA ILE A 47 -5.51 -11.41 4.52
C ILE A 47 -5.72 -9.90 4.67
N ALA A 48 -5.11 -9.29 5.68
CA ALA A 48 -5.08 -7.85 5.86
C ALA A 48 -3.74 -7.27 5.41
N GLU A 49 -3.79 -6.29 4.52
CA GLU A 49 -2.68 -5.43 4.16
C GLU A 49 -2.75 -4.14 4.98
N GLU A 50 -1.80 -3.94 5.88
CA GLU A 50 -1.72 -2.77 6.76
C GLU A 50 -0.60 -1.83 6.31
N ALA A 51 -0.90 -0.54 6.18
CA ALA A 51 0.10 0.51 6.07
C ALA A 51 0.44 0.99 7.49
N TYR A 52 1.67 0.73 7.93
CA TYR A 52 2.14 0.95 9.30
C TYR A 52 3.27 1.98 9.33
N CYS A 53 3.25 2.88 10.31
CA CYS A 53 4.35 3.79 10.59
C CYS A 53 5.20 3.24 11.72
N GLU A 54 6.48 2.96 11.46
CA GLU A 54 7.41 2.45 12.48
C GLU A 54 7.68 3.49 13.58
N SER A 55 7.84 4.76 13.21
CA SER A 55 8.20 5.80 14.18
C SER A 55 7.05 6.25 15.08
N CYS A 56 5.80 6.20 14.60
CA CYS A 56 4.63 6.53 15.42
C CYS A 56 3.92 5.29 15.97
N GLU A 57 4.41 4.10 15.64
CA GLU A 57 3.84 2.80 16.03
C GLU A 57 2.33 2.68 15.75
N LEU A 58 1.88 3.14 14.57
CA LEU A 58 0.46 3.21 14.24
C LEU A 58 0.15 2.63 12.86
N VAL A 59 -1.04 2.04 12.73
CA VAL A 59 -1.62 1.62 11.45
C VAL A 59 -2.45 2.78 10.89
N THR A 60 -2.10 3.28 9.71
CA THR A 60 -2.84 4.37 9.05
C THR A 60 -3.96 3.86 8.16
N ARG A 61 -3.77 2.67 7.56
CA ARG A 61 -4.67 2.07 6.59
C ARG A 61 -4.66 0.56 6.75
N THR A 62 -5.81 -0.06 6.61
CA THR A 62 -5.96 -1.52 6.51
C THR A 62 -6.85 -1.85 5.33
N LYS A 63 -6.46 -2.85 4.54
CA LYS A 63 -7.25 -3.39 3.45
C LYS A 63 -7.38 -4.89 3.61
N ASP A 64 -8.62 -5.34 3.80
CA ASP A 64 -8.92 -6.75 3.99
C ASP A 64 -9.26 -7.43 2.66
N HIS A 65 -8.69 -8.61 2.47
CA HIS A 65 -8.89 -9.49 1.34
C HIS A 65 -9.44 -10.82 1.84
N LYS A 66 -10.71 -11.11 1.53
CA LYS A 66 -11.33 -12.40 1.88
C LYS A 66 -11.23 -13.35 0.70
N PHE A 67 -10.81 -14.59 0.96
CA PHE A 67 -10.96 -15.67 0.01
C PHE A 67 -12.39 -16.21 0.09
N ASN A 68 -13.12 -16.15 -1.02
CA ASN A 68 -14.44 -16.78 -1.19
C ASN A 68 -14.28 -18.08 -1.99
#